data_AF-A0A927K601-F1
#
_entry.id   AF-A0A927K601-F1
#
_cell.length_a   1.000
_cell.length_b   1.000
_cell.length_c   1.000
_cell.angle_alpha   90.00
_cell.angle_beta   90.00
_cell.angle_gamma   90.00
#
_symmetry.space_group_name_H-M   'P 1'
#
loop_
_entity.id
_entity.type
_entity.pdbx_description
1 polymer ?
#
loop_
_entity_poly.entity_id
_entity_poly.type
_entity_poly.pdbx_seq_one_letter_code
_entity_poly.pdbx_strand_id
1 'polypeptide(L)'
;MTHAHAEGSRATRSYRPGDWFALFGERVGVLLPPELKARVAGLWELAHDGAGFDEVLDSLIVDGLRELPAFVLLGLDEGPSRILLRGAACAELALRDGGTVVLDGRDASTWVERSLTDVVATMLLVADSWESSHFAMNDGLVRVSRVDQPALVPPWPPAIPSR
;
A
#
# COMPACT_ATOMS: atom_id res chain seq x y z
N MET A 1 -14.40 29.12 27.69
CA MET A 1 -15.09 27.94 27.12
C MET A 1 -14.27 27.53 25.92
N THR A 2 -13.33 26.61 26.13
CA THR A 2 -12.32 26.22 25.14
C THR A 2 -12.97 25.28 24.14
N HIS A 3 -13.10 25.71 22.89
CA HIS A 3 -13.47 24.84 21.78
C HIS A 3 -12.31 23.86 21.55
N ALA A 4 -12.49 22.61 21.99
CA ALA A 4 -11.67 21.51 21.52
C ALA A 4 -11.96 21.30 20.04
N HIS A 5 -10.99 21.64 19.18
CA HIS A 5 -10.95 21.10 17.83
C HIS A 5 -10.81 19.59 17.97
N ALA A 6 -11.80 18.83 17.50
CA ALA A 6 -11.59 17.42 17.22
C ALA A 6 -10.46 17.34 16.20
N GLU A 7 -9.31 16.79 16.59
CA GLU A 7 -8.27 16.36 15.66
C GLU A 7 -8.93 15.36 14.71
N GLY A 8 -9.35 15.82 13.53
CA GLY A 8 -9.76 14.94 12.46
C GLY A 8 -8.59 14.01 12.19
N SER A 9 -8.79 12.70 12.41
CA SER A 9 -7.79 11.66 12.18
C SER A 9 -7.09 11.92 10.84
N ARG A 10 -5.82 12.35 10.88
CA ARG A 10 -5.04 12.54 9.65
C ARG A 10 -4.88 11.18 9.01
N ALA A 11 -5.22 11.08 7.72
CA ALA A 11 -5.12 9.81 7.02
C ALA A 11 -3.69 9.27 7.09
N THR A 12 -3.56 7.98 7.37
CA THR A 12 -2.25 7.32 7.44
C THR A 12 -1.65 7.14 6.06
N ARG A 13 -2.48 7.08 5.01
CA ARG A 13 -2.07 6.81 3.62
C ARG A 13 -2.79 7.70 2.63
N SER A 14 -2.18 7.84 1.46
CA SER A 14 -2.84 8.41 0.29
C SER A 14 -2.69 7.47 -0.90
N TYR A 15 -3.62 7.53 -1.83
CA TYR A 15 -3.54 6.75 -3.06
C TYR A 15 -3.89 7.59 -4.28
N ARG A 16 -3.37 7.18 -5.44
CA ARG A 16 -3.87 7.63 -6.74
C ARG A 16 -4.75 6.54 -7.34
N PRO A 17 -5.92 6.89 -7.93
CA PRO A 17 -6.78 5.89 -8.57
C PRO A 17 -6.05 5.14 -9.70
N GLY A 18 -6.46 3.89 -9.91
CA GLY A 18 -5.96 3.01 -10.97
C GLY A 18 -6.80 1.72 -11.04
N ASP A 19 -6.26 0.69 -11.67
CA ASP A 19 -7.00 -0.57 -11.91
C ASP A 19 -6.65 -1.71 -10.95
N TRP A 20 -5.53 -1.62 -10.22
CA TRP A 20 -5.19 -2.60 -9.19
C TRP A 20 -6.11 -2.42 -7.99
N PHE A 21 -6.40 -3.50 -7.29
CA PHE A 21 -7.08 -3.48 -6.01
C PHE A 21 -6.05 -3.28 -4.90
N ALA A 22 -6.29 -2.36 -3.97
CA ALA A 22 -5.55 -2.25 -2.72
C ALA A 22 -6.50 -2.48 -1.56
N LEU A 23 -6.18 -3.46 -0.72
CA LEU A 23 -6.87 -3.74 0.54
C LEU A 23 -5.90 -3.50 1.69
N PHE A 24 -6.35 -2.71 2.67
CA PHE A 24 -5.60 -2.40 3.88
C PHE A 24 -6.43 -2.80 5.09
N GLY A 25 -5.91 -3.76 5.86
CA GLY A 25 -6.36 -4.06 7.21
C GLY A 25 -5.51 -3.32 8.24
N GLU A 26 -5.72 -3.65 9.52
CA GLU A 26 -4.92 -3.08 10.61
C GLU A 26 -3.45 -3.53 10.54
N ARG A 27 -3.23 -4.81 10.20
CA ARG A 27 -1.94 -5.49 10.28
C ARG A 27 -1.21 -5.67 8.96
N VAL A 28 -1.94 -5.61 7.85
CA VAL A 28 -1.44 -5.96 6.51
C VAL A 28 -2.05 -5.10 5.41
N GLY A 29 -1.28 -4.90 4.34
CA GLY A 29 -1.76 -4.33 3.09
C GLY A 29 -1.49 -5.27 1.92
N VAL A 30 -2.47 -5.49 1.05
CA VAL A 30 -2.31 -6.30 -0.17
C VAL A 30 -2.71 -5.49 -1.39
N LEU A 31 -1.89 -5.52 -2.43
CA LEU A 31 -2.23 -4.98 -3.74
C LEU A 31 -2.26 -6.10 -4.77
N LEU A 32 -3.34 -6.15 -5.56
CA LEU A 32 -3.58 -7.18 -6.58
C LEU A 32 -3.92 -6.56 -7.94
N PRO A 33 -3.43 -7.14 -9.04
CA PRO A 33 -3.82 -6.72 -10.38
C PRO A 33 -5.27 -7.11 -10.68
N PRO A 34 -5.92 -6.47 -11.67
CA PRO A 34 -7.35 -6.65 -11.95
C PRO A 34 -7.74 -8.10 -12.30
N GLU A 35 -6.81 -8.90 -12.85
CA GLU A 35 -7.01 -10.31 -13.19
C GLU A 35 -7.30 -11.17 -11.96
N LEU A 36 -6.89 -10.73 -10.77
CA LEU A 36 -7.08 -11.43 -9.50
C LEU A 36 -8.33 -10.95 -8.74
N LYS A 37 -9.27 -10.27 -9.40
CA LYS A 37 -10.53 -9.78 -8.82
C LYS A 37 -11.27 -10.83 -7.98
N ALA A 38 -11.28 -12.09 -8.42
CA ALA A 38 -11.97 -13.18 -7.74
C ALA A 38 -11.44 -13.44 -6.31
N ARG A 39 -10.17 -13.10 -6.04
CA ARG A 39 -9.51 -13.30 -4.74
C ARG A 39 -9.75 -12.15 -3.75
N VAL A 40 -10.16 -10.97 -4.25
CA VAL A 40 -10.18 -9.72 -3.47
C VAL A 40 -11.13 -9.79 -2.27
N ALA A 41 -12.33 -10.37 -2.45
CA ALA A 41 -13.33 -10.42 -1.38
C ALA A 41 -12.81 -11.22 -0.16
N GLY A 42 -12.31 -12.44 -0.39
CA GLY A 42 -11.80 -13.28 0.70
C GLY A 42 -10.56 -12.70 1.39
N LEU A 43 -9.64 -12.08 0.62
CA LEU A 43 -8.46 -11.44 1.21
C LEU A 43 -8.81 -10.17 1.98
N TRP A 44 -9.82 -9.42 1.53
CA TRP A 44 -10.32 -8.28 2.28
C TRP A 44 -10.96 -8.71 3.60
N GLU A 45 -11.77 -9.76 3.60
CA GLU A 45 -12.35 -10.33 4.83
C GLU A 45 -11.25 -10.75 5.81
N LEU A 46 -10.23 -11.50 5.36
CA LEU A 46 -9.08 -11.89 6.20
C LEU A 46 -8.37 -10.68 6.80
N ALA A 47 -8.01 -9.70 5.97
CA ALA A 47 -7.31 -8.51 6.44
C ALA A 47 -8.17 -7.65 7.39
N HIS A 48 -9.47 -7.57 7.14
CA HIS A 48 -10.42 -6.86 7.99
C HIS A 48 -10.61 -7.53 9.35
N ASP A 49 -10.62 -8.87 9.38
CA ASP A 49 -10.74 -9.67 10.60
C ASP A 49 -9.41 -9.74 11.40
N GLY A 50 -8.36 -9.08 10.90
CA GLY A 50 -7.08 -8.95 11.60
C GLY A 50 -6.08 -10.05 11.30
N ALA A 51 -6.19 -10.74 10.17
CA ALA A 51 -5.19 -11.69 9.70
C ALA A 51 -3.80 -11.02 9.57
N GLY A 52 -2.77 -11.74 9.98
CA GLY A 52 -1.39 -11.28 9.91
C GLY A 52 -0.74 -11.52 8.55
N PHE A 53 0.51 -11.08 8.41
CA PHE A 53 1.28 -11.18 7.15
C PHE A 53 1.35 -12.60 6.61
N ASP A 54 1.72 -13.56 7.45
CA ASP A 54 1.97 -14.94 7.01
C ASP A 54 0.66 -15.67 6.65
N GLU A 55 -0.43 -15.40 7.38
CA GLU A 55 -1.76 -15.96 7.08
C GLU A 55 -2.31 -15.46 5.74
N VAL A 56 -2.14 -14.16 5.45
CA VAL A 56 -2.53 -13.58 4.16
C VAL A 56 -1.62 -14.08 3.04
N LEU A 57 -0.32 -14.27 3.29
CA LEU A 57 0.58 -14.88 2.32
C LEU A 57 0.15 -16.31 1.97
N ASP A 58 -0.16 -17.14 2.98
CA ASP A 58 -0.64 -18.51 2.79
C ASP A 58 -1.91 -18.53 1.93
N SER A 59 -2.84 -17.61 2.19
CA SER A 59 -4.05 -17.46 1.36
C SER A 59 -3.76 -17.00 -0.07
N LEU A 60 -2.75 -16.15 -0.29
CA LEU A 60 -2.38 -15.68 -1.63
C LEU A 60 -1.81 -16.82 -2.49
N ILE A 61 -1.03 -17.71 -1.88
CA ILE A 61 -0.30 -18.76 -2.59
C ILE A 61 -1.01 -20.11 -2.61
N VAL A 62 -2.23 -20.20 -2.05
CA VAL A 62 -2.99 -21.45 -1.90
C VAL A 62 -3.20 -22.20 -3.22
N ASP A 63 -3.42 -21.49 -4.32
CA ASP A 63 -3.58 -22.08 -5.67
C ASP A 63 -2.25 -22.19 -6.43
N GLY A 64 -1.14 -21.85 -5.77
CA GLY A 64 0.20 -21.87 -6.31
C GLY A 64 0.62 -20.60 -7.04
N LEU A 65 1.95 -20.41 -7.13
CA LEU A 65 2.56 -19.19 -7.66
C LEU A 65 2.35 -18.95 -9.15
N ARG A 66 1.89 -19.94 -9.92
CA ARG A 66 1.57 -19.75 -11.34
C ARG A 66 0.31 -18.91 -11.53
N GLU A 67 -0.65 -19.04 -10.61
CA GLU A 67 -1.92 -18.31 -10.59
C GLU A 67 -1.81 -16.94 -9.90
N LEU A 68 -0.61 -16.54 -9.47
CA LEU A 68 -0.32 -15.28 -8.78
C LEU A 68 0.75 -14.48 -9.56
N PRO A 69 0.42 -13.93 -10.74
CA PRO A 69 1.40 -13.32 -11.64
C PRO A 69 2.04 -12.04 -11.07
N ALA A 70 1.30 -11.29 -10.27
CA ALA A 70 1.77 -10.07 -9.62
C ALA A 70 0.99 -9.84 -8.32
N PHE A 71 1.67 -9.26 -7.33
CA PHE A 71 1.07 -8.82 -6.06
C PHE A 71 2.06 -7.93 -5.30
N VAL A 72 1.54 -7.21 -4.32
CA VAL A 72 2.32 -6.65 -3.21
C VAL A 72 1.68 -7.09 -1.90
N LEU A 73 2.48 -7.51 -0.93
CA LEU A 73 2.06 -7.76 0.45
C LEU A 73 2.97 -6.96 1.40
N LEU A 74 2.37 -6.18 2.29
CA LEU A 74 3.05 -5.36 3.29
C LEU A 74 2.63 -5.74 4.69
N GLY A 75 3.60 -5.82 5.59
CA GLY A 75 3.36 -5.85 7.04
C GLY A 75 3.22 -4.43 7.56
N LEU A 76 2.15 -4.19 8.32
CA LEU A 76 1.83 -2.91 8.96
C LEU A 76 1.93 -2.97 10.49
N ASP A 77 2.22 -4.15 11.03
CA ASP A 77 2.41 -4.40 12.45
C ASP A 77 3.62 -3.63 13.04
N GLU A 78 3.62 -3.51 14.36
CA GLU A 78 4.77 -3.02 15.13
C GLU A 78 5.99 -3.94 14.91
N GLY A 79 6.97 -3.47 14.14
CA GLY A 79 8.13 -4.26 13.78
C GLY A 79 8.84 -3.76 12.52
N PRO A 80 9.80 -4.53 11.98
CA PRO A 80 10.39 -4.19 10.70
C PRO A 80 9.32 -4.25 9.60
N SER A 81 9.34 -3.27 8.70
CA SER A 81 8.46 -3.25 7.54
C SER A 81 8.83 -4.40 6.61
N ARG A 82 7.98 -5.44 6.61
CA ARG A 82 8.06 -6.57 5.68
C ARG A 82 7.35 -6.21 4.39
N ILE A 83 8.00 -6.44 3.26
CA ILE A 83 7.41 -6.26 1.94
C ILE A 83 7.76 -7.42 1.03
N LEU A 84 6.74 -7.95 0.37
CA LEU A 84 6.84 -8.88 -0.75
C LEU A 84 6.25 -8.21 -1.97
N LEU A 85 6.93 -8.31 -3.11
CA LEU A 85 6.45 -7.79 -4.37
C LEU A 85 6.87 -8.66 -5.55
N ARG A 86 5.95 -8.77 -6.51
CA ARG A 86 6.11 -9.59 -7.71
C ARG A 86 5.44 -8.92 -8.90
N GLY A 87 6.01 -9.11 -10.08
CA GLY A 87 5.44 -8.64 -11.34
C GLY A 87 5.67 -7.15 -11.52
N ALA A 88 4.70 -6.43 -12.08
CA ALA A 88 4.86 -5.02 -12.45
C ALA A 88 4.97 -4.04 -11.25
N ALA A 89 4.91 -4.53 -10.01
CA ALA A 89 4.98 -3.69 -8.83
C ALA A 89 6.41 -3.23 -8.53
N CYS A 90 6.54 -1.95 -8.20
CA CYS A 90 7.76 -1.33 -7.69
C CYS A 90 7.49 -0.69 -6.33
N ALA A 91 8.50 -0.70 -5.46
CA ALA A 91 8.45 -0.03 -4.18
C ALA A 91 9.69 0.83 -3.94
N GLU A 92 9.49 1.99 -3.31
CA GLU A 92 10.57 2.82 -2.78
C GLU A 92 10.33 3.01 -1.28
N LEU A 93 11.32 2.62 -0.48
CA LEU A 93 11.27 2.72 0.98
C LEU A 93 12.35 3.68 1.45
N ALA A 94 11.94 4.79 2.07
CA ALA A 94 12.86 5.75 2.66
C ALA A 94 13.14 5.35 4.11
N LEU A 95 14.41 5.36 4.49
CA LEU A 95 14.92 5.03 5.81
C LEU A 95 15.19 6.30 6.63
N ARG A 96 15.16 6.18 7.95
CA ARG A 96 15.38 7.29 8.88
C ARG A 96 16.75 7.95 8.74
N ASP A 97 17.76 7.20 8.30
CA ASP A 97 19.13 7.67 8.08
C ASP A 97 19.30 8.44 6.75
N GLY A 98 18.23 8.59 5.97
CA GLY A 98 18.24 9.23 4.66
C GLY A 98 18.53 8.28 3.50
N GLY A 99 18.74 6.98 3.76
CA GLY A 99 18.86 5.96 2.72
C GLY A 99 17.53 5.66 2.02
N THR A 100 17.62 5.18 0.78
CA THR A 100 16.47 4.72 0.00
C THR A 100 16.71 3.31 -0.51
N VAL A 101 15.74 2.43 -0.31
CA VAL A 101 15.71 1.08 -0.87
C VAL A 101 14.67 1.02 -1.97
N VAL A 102 15.10 0.71 -3.19
CA VAL A 102 14.20 0.50 -4.35
C VAL A 102 14.07 -0.98 -4.62
N LEU A 103 12.84 -1.43 -4.81
CA LEU A 103 12.51 -2.82 -5.12
C LEU A 103 11.69 -2.89 -6.41
N ASP A 104 12.02 -3.84 -7.27
CA ASP A 104 11.40 -4.05 -8.56
C ASP A 104 10.99 -5.53 -8.71
N GLY A 105 9.69 -5.77 -8.88
CA GLY A 105 9.13 -7.12 -8.94
C GLY A 105 9.28 -7.80 -10.28
N ARG A 106 9.70 -7.07 -11.32
CA ARG A 106 9.78 -7.57 -12.69
C ARG A 106 10.91 -8.57 -12.89
N ASP A 107 11.96 -8.44 -12.08
CA ASP A 107 13.18 -9.24 -12.20
C ASP A 107 13.17 -10.52 -11.35
N ALA A 108 12.08 -10.78 -10.61
CA ALA A 108 11.99 -11.93 -9.70
C ALA A 108 11.23 -13.12 -10.29
N SER A 109 11.81 -14.32 -10.18
CA SER A 109 11.15 -15.57 -10.57
C SER A 109 10.07 -16.03 -9.58
N THR A 110 10.26 -15.76 -8.28
CA THR A 110 9.27 -15.98 -7.22
C THR A 110 8.69 -14.67 -6.72
N TRP A 111 9.49 -13.85 -6.03
CA TRP A 111 9.18 -12.48 -5.59
C TRP A 111 10.45 -11.83 -5.04
N VAL A 112 10.42 -10.51 -4.89
CA VAL A 112 11.40 -9.77 -4.08
C VAL A 112 10.86 -9.67 -2.66
N GLU A 113 11.71 -9.98 -1.68
CA GLU A 113 11.38 -9.90 -0.25
C GLU A 113 12.37 -9.02 0.49
N ARG A 114 11.86 -8.11 1.32
CA ARG A 114 12.68 -7.34 2.27
C ARG A 114 11.97 -7.22 3.61
N SER A 115 12.80 -7.17 4.65
CA SER A 115 12.41 -6.79 6.00
C SER A 115 13.35 -5.69 6.43
N LEU A 116 12.84 -4.47 6.58
CA LEU A 116 13.64 -3.26 6.85
C LEU A 116 13.22 -2.65 8.18
N THR A 117 14.20 -2.27 9.00
CA THR A 117 13.96 -1.42 10.18
C THR A 117 14.00 0.05 9.77
N ASP A 118 13.44 0.92 10.61
CA ASP A 118 13.55 2.38 10.46
C ASP A 118 13.00 2.96 9.14
N VAL A 119 12.07 2.25 8.49
CA VAL A 119 11.32 2.79 7.35
C VAL A 119 10.45 3.95 7.83
N VAL A 120 10.62 5.12 7.21
CA VAL A 120 9.85 6.34 7.53
C VAL A 120 8.85 6.70 6.44
N ALA A 121 9.06 6.21 5.22
CA ALA A 121 8.09 6.31 4.15
C ALA A 121 8.15 5.11 3.20
N THR A 122 7.02 4.75 2.61
CA THR A 122 6.85 3.72 1.60
C THR A 122 6.00 4.26 0.48
N MET A 123 6.49 4.11 -0.74
CA MET A 123 5.80 4.41 -1.97
C MET A 123 5.65 3.11 -2.76
N LEU A 124 4.43 2.82 -3.19
CA LEU A 124 4.12 1.68 -4.04
C LEU A 124 3.62 2.19 -5.38
N LEU A 125 4.21 1.70 -6.46
CA LEU A 125 3.75 1.95 -7.82
C LEU A 125 3.42 0.60 -8.46
N VAL A 126 2.15 0.42 -8.86
CA VAL A 126 1.67 -0.85 -9.40
C VAL A 126 1.11 -0.73 -10.81
N ALA A 127 0.80 0.50 -11.23
CA ALA A 127 0.44 0.83 -12.60
C ALA A 127 0.77 2.29 -12.87
N ASP A 128 0.97 2.62 -14.14
CA ASP A 128 0.96 4.01 -14.58
C ASP A 128 -0.48 4.54 -14.53
N SER A 129 -0.62 5.81 -14.13
CA SER A 129 -1.91 6.50 -14.12
C SER A 129 -1.77 7.89 -14.68
N TRP A 130 -2.83 8.31 -15.37
CA TRP A 130 -3.01 9.63 -15.93
C TRP A 130 -3.58 10.61 -14.90
N GLU A 131 -4.11 10.08 -13.79
CA GLU A 131 -4.66 10.86 -12.68
C GLU A 131 -3.54 11.26 -11.72
N SER A 132 -3.45 12.55 -11.42
CA SER A 132 -2.45 13.10 -10.49
C SER A 132 -3.02 13.34 -9.09
N SER A 133 -4.34 13.33 -8.96
CA SER A 133 -5.04 13.56 -7.70
C SER A 133 -4.78 12.43 -6.70
N HIS A 134 -4.46 12.82 -5.47
CA HIS A 134 -4.29 11.89 -4.35
C HIS A 134 -5.51 11.96 -3.43
N PHE A 135 -5.97 10.81 -2.99
CA PHE A 135 -7.08 10.65 -2.05
C PHE A 135 -6.57 10.03 -0.76
N ALA A 136 -7.11 10.49 0.36
CA ALA A 136 -6.78 9.99 1.69
C ALA A 136 -7.47 8.65 1.97
N MET A 137 -6.76 7.73 2.63
CA MET A 137 -7.35 6.51 3.19
C MET A 137 -6.61 6.05 4.45
N ASN A 138 -7.31 5.33 5.32
CA ASN A 138 -6.69 4.62 6.45
C ASN A 138 -6.64 3.13 6.14
N ASP A 139 -7.82 2.52 6.03
CA ASP A 139 -8.07 1.10 5.80
C ASP A 139 -9.10 0.94 4.66
N GLY A 140 -9.46 -0.32 4.37
CA GLY A 140 -10.51 -0.67 3.43
C GLY A 140 -10.00 -1.10 2.06
N LEU A 141 -10.90 -1.09 1.07
CA LEU A 141 -10.66 -1.57 -0.29
C LEU A 141 -10.89 -0.45 -1.30
N VAL A 142 -9.88 -0.14 -2.11
CA VAL A 142 -9.93 0.87 -3.17
C VAL A 142 -9.24 0.36 -4.44
N ARG A 143 -9.43 1.07 -5.55
CA ARG A 143 -8.63 0.84 -6.76
C ARG A 143 -7.52 1.87 -6.91
N VAL A 144 -6.30 1.42 -7.19
CA VAL A 144 -5.08 2.23 -7.12
C VAL A 144 -4.16 2.01 -8.31
N SER A 145 -3.34 3.02 -8.56
CA SER A 145 -2.10 2.93 -9.36
C SER A 145 -0.86 3.19 -8.50
N ARG A 146 -1.05 3.94 -7.40
CA ARG A 146 -0.02 4.30 -6.44
C ARG A 146 -0.58 4.35 -5.02
N VAL A 147 0.23 3.96 -4.05
CA VAL A 147 -0.03 4.22 -2.62
C VAL A 147 1.20 4.86 -1.99
N ASP A 148 0.97 5.80 -1.07
CA ASP A 148 1.99 6.46 -0.27
C ASP A 148 1.66 6.34 1.23
N GLN A 149 2.66 5.98 2.01
CA GLN A 149 2.62 5.95 3.47
C GLN A 149 3.88 6.65 4.01
N PRO A 150 3.79 7.70 4.85
CA PRO A 150 2.56 8.36 5.26
C PRO A 150 1.83 9.00 4.07
N ALA A 151 0.56 9.36 4.26
CA ALA A 151 -0.20 10.09 3.26
C ALA A 151 0.57 11.31 2.76
N LEU A 152 0.67 11.46 1.43
CA LEU A 152 1.05 12.72 0.84
C LEU A 152 -0.02 13.74 1.21
N VAL A 153 0.38 14.70 2.04
CA VAL A 153 -0.48 15.86 2.34
C VAL A 153 -0.62 16.60 1.01
N PRO A 154 -1.82 16.73 0.41
CA PRO A 154 -1.97 17.62 -0.73
C PRO A 154 -1.45 19.01 -0.30
N PRO A 155 -0.70 19.74 -1.14
CA PRO A 155 -0.32 21.10 -0.79
C PRO A 155 -1.59 21.85 -0.38
N TRP A 156 -1.55 22.47 0.80
CA TRP A 156 -2.57 23.38 1.31
C TRP A 156 -3.09 24.28 0.16
N PRO A 157 -4.41 24.60 0.07
CA PRO A 157 -5.03 25.11 -1.16
C PRO A 157 -4.25 26.26 -1.79
N PRO A 158 -4.25 26.38 -3.14
CA PRO A 158 -3.53 27.44 -3.83
C PRO A 158 -3.96 28.77 -3.23
N ALA A 159 -2.97 29.55 -2.79
CA ALA A 159 -3.21 30.90 -2.28
C ALA A 159 -4.11 31.63 -3.29
N ILE A 160 -5.30 32.01 -2.86
CA ILE A 160 -6.18 32.86 -3.66
C ILE A 160 -5.40 34.17 -3.84
N PRO A 161 -5.06 34.59 -5.07
CA PRO A 161 -4.39 35.86 -5.26
C PRO A 161 -5.32 36.96 -4.76
N SER A 162 -4.83 37.75 -3.80
CA SER A 162 -5.52 38.94 -3.32
C SER A 162 -5.82 39.86 -4.51
N ARG A 163 -7.10 40.19 -4.69
CA ARG A 163 -7.55 41.15 -5.70
C ARG A 163 -7.13 42.58 -5.34
#